data_AF-A0A4U3AJH5-F1
#
_entry.id   AF-A0A4U3AJH5-F1
#
_cell.length_a   1.000
_cell.length_b   1.000
_cell.length_c   1.000
_cell.angle_alpha   90.00
_cell.angle_beta   90.00
_cell.angle_gamma   90.00
#
_symmetry.space_group_name_H-M   'P 1'
#
loop_
_entity.id
_entity.type
_entity.pdbx_description
1 polymer ?
#
loop_
_entity_poly.entity_id
_entity_poly.type
_entity_poly.pdbx_seq_one_letter_code
_entity_poly.pdbx_strand_id
1 'polypeptide(L)'
;LNMTSNFTELRLACLKVATNKYGANSIEVEAVQKAFDAAKIKGTVKNNEKTAENQIPELTVPFTITLRVGDTFDPMSNVKAVDKEDGELTNKVKHKGNVDTSKPGTYIVDYSVVDSQGGNATATQTVIVEGNGETLDLKPTLTVPTATTIHVGDSFDPMAKVLAIDKEDGDLTSKVKVD
;
A
#
# COMPACT_ATOMS: atom_id res chain seq x y z
N LEU A 1 -24.38 1.37 -27.98
CA LEU A 1 -25.04 2.64 -27.61
C LEU A 1 -26.45 2.31 -27.14
N ASN A 2 -26.75 2.57 -25.86
CA ASN A 2 -28.03 2.25 -25.23
C ASN A 2 -29.07 3.30 -25.66
N MET A 3 -30.09 2.88 -26.41
CA MET A 3 -30.98 3.75 -27.21
C MET A 3 -32.19 4.27 -26.42
N THR A 4 -32.03 4.52 -25.12
CA THR A 4 -33.11 4.96 -24.21
C THR A 4 -32.76 6.22 -23.41
N SER A 5 -31.50 6.65 -23.41
CA SER A 5 -31.17 7.99 -22.94
C SER A 5 -31.57 9.02 -24.00
N ASN A 6 -32.10 10.13 -23.50
CA ASN A 6 -31.84 11.46 -24.05
C ASN A 6 -32.89 12.14 -24.95
N PHE A 7 -34.16 12.17 -24.53
CA PHE A 7 -35.06 13.23 -25.03
C PHE A 7 -35.08 14.46 -24.10
N THR A 8 -34.89 14.27 -22.79
CA THR A 8 -34.90 15.37 -21.80
C THR A 8 -33.63 16.20 -21.84
N GLU A 9 -32.44 15.59 -21.89
CA GLU A 9 -31.20 16.38 -21.99
C GLU A 9 -31.09 17.02 -23.38
N LEU A 10 -31.56 16.35 -24.44
CA LEU A 10 -31.67 16.91 -25.77
C LEU A 10 -32.62 18.12 -25.79
N ARG A 11 -33.81 18.01 -25.16
CA ARG A 11 -34.73 19.13 -24.98
C ARG A 11 -34.07 20.29 -24.23
N LEU A 12 -33.39 20.00 -23.12
CA LEU A 12 -32.73 21.04 -22.31
C LEU A 12 -31.55 21.68 -23.05
N ALA A 13 -30.76 20.90 -23.79
CA ALA A 13 -29.65 21.38 -24.59
C ALA A 13 -30.15 22.26 -25.75
N CYS A 14 -31.16 21.81 -26.50
CA CYS A 14 -31.78 22.58 -27.58
C CYS A 14 -32.38 23.89 -27.06
N LEU A 15 -33.06 23.87 -25.92
CA LEU A 15 -33.61 25.07 -25.29
C LEU A 15 -32.51 26.03 -24.82
N LYS A 16 -31.45 25.54 -24.16
CA LYS A 16 -30.30 26.38 -23.76
C LYS A 16 -29.62 27.04 -24.95
N VAL A 17 -29.39 26.31 -26.03
CA VAL A 17 -28.78 26.86 -27.25
C VAL A 17 -29.68 27.93 -27.86
N ALA A 18 -30.99 27.68 -27.95
CA ALA A 18 -31.95 28.65 -28.48
C ALA A 18 -32.05 29.90 -27.58
N THR A 19 -32.16 29.74 -26.27
CA THR A 19 -32.19 30.84 -25.30
C THR A 19 -30.94 31.70 -25.36
N ASN A 20 -29.75 31.10 -25.47
CA ASN A 20 -28.51 31.85 -25.56
C ASN A 20 -28.37 32.63 -26.87
N LYS A 21 -28.97 32.13 -27.96
CA LYS A 21 -28.87 32.74 -29.29
C LYS A 21 -29.95 33.78 -29.56
N TYR A 22 -31.17 33.57 -29.06
CA TYR A 22 -32.36 34.36 -29.41
C TYR A 22 -33.02 35.07 -28.22
N GLY A 23 -32.62 34.73 -26.99
CA GLY A 23 -33.20 35.28 -25.75
C GLY A 23 -34.36 34.43 -25.22
N ALA A 24 -34.54 34.42 -23.89
CA ALA A 24 -35.48 33.51 -23.20
C ALA A 24 -36.96 33.68 -23.59
N ASN A 25 -37.35 34.87 -24.05
CA ASN A 25 -38.73 35.21 -24.39
C ASN A 25 -38.94 35.36 -25.91
N SER A 26 -38.05 34.80 -26.73
CA SER A 26 -38.17 34.87 -28.18
C SER A 26 -39.14 33.81 -28.71
N ILE A 27 -39.78 34.13 -29.84
CA ILE A 27 -40.73 33.24 -30.52
C ILE A 27 -40.07 31.94 -30.99
N GLU A 28 -38.76 31.96 -31.25
CA GLU A 28 -37.95 30.81 -31.63
C GLU A 28 -37.80 29.82 -30.47
N VAL A 29 -37.60 30.31 -29.24
CA VAL A 29 -37.56 29.46 -28.04
C VAL A 29 -38.94 28.84 -27.79
N GLU A 30 -40.01 29.62 -27.97
CA GLU A 30 -41.38 29.14 -27.81
C GLU A 30 -41.77 28.09 -28.88
N ALA A 31 -41.31 28.26 -30.11
CA ALA A 31 -41.51 27.30 -31.20
C ALA A 31 -40.78 25.97 -30.94
N VAL A 32 -39.53 26.03 -30.45
CA VAL A 32 -38.77 24.84 -30.03
C VAL A 32 -39.51 24.10 -28.91
N GLN A 33 -40.00 24.85 -27.91
CA GLN A 33 -40.77 24.29 -26.81
C GLN A 33 -42.05 23.60 -27.30
N LYS A 34 -42.85 24.26 -28.15
CA LYS A 34 -44.07 23.68 -28.74
C LYS A 34 -43.78 22.43 -29.59
N ALA A 35 -42.67 22.37 -30.31
CA ALA A 35 -42.29 21.20 -31.10
C ALA A 35 -42.00 19.98 -30.21
N PHE A 36 -41.31 20.18 -29.07
CA PHE A 36 -41.06 19.12 -28.08
C PHE A 36 -42.35 18.66 -27.39
N ASP A 37 -43.28 19.58 -27.10
CA ASP A 37 -44.54 19.23 -26.44
C ASP A 37 -45.53 18.55 -27.39
N ALA A 38 -45.54 18.92 -28.69
CA ALA A 38 -46.32 18.28 -29.73
C ALA A 38 -45.89 16.82 -29.98
N ALA A 39 -44.63 16.49 -29.73
CA ALA A 39 -44.06 15.16 -29.96
C ALA A 39 -44.53 14.07 -28.97
N LYS A 40 -45.33 14.40 -27.93
CA LYS A 40 -46.03 13.50 -26.99
C LYS A 40 -45.48 12.04 -26.91
N ILE A 41 -44.32 11.85 -26.30
CA ILE A 41 -43.93 10.51 -25.82
C ILE A 41 -44.76 10.22 -24.56
N LYS A 42 -45.79 9.38 -24.69
CA LYS A 42 -46.66 8.93 -23.58
C LYS A 42 -45.96 7.91 -22.66
N GLY A 43 -44.76 8.21 -22.21
CA GLY A 43 -44.06 7.45 -21.16
C GLY A 43 -44.09 8.26 -19.88
N THR A 44 -44.98 7.95 -18.96
CA THR A 44 -44.92 8.46 -17.59
C THR A 44 -43.69 7.82 -16.93
N VAL A 45 -42.51 8.41 -17.09
CA VAL A 45 -41.36 8.01 -16.28
C VAL A 45 -41.57 8.69 -14.92
N LYS A 46 -41.96 7.90 -13.92
CA LYS A 46 -41.80 8.29 -12.52
C LYS A 46 -40.30 8.37 -12.22
N ASN A 47 -39.57 9.35 -12.73
CA ASN A 47 -38.20 9.59 -12.26
C ASN A 47 -38.23 10.67 -11.19
N ASN A 48 -38.91 10.32 -10.10
CA ASN A 48 -38.50 10.76 -8.79
C ASN A 48 -37.54 9.70 -8.22
N GLU A 49 -36.49 9.40 -8.97
CA GLU A 49 -35.29 8.76 -8.45
C GLU A 49 -34.21 9.82 -8.58
N LYS A 50 -34.00 10.56 -7.50
CA LYS A 50 -32.70 11.16 -7.22
C LYS A 50 -31.74 9.98 -7.26
N THR A 51 -31.05 9.76 -8.38
CA THR A 51 -29.93 8.82 -8.42
C THR A 51 -29.03 9.24 -7.26
N ALA A 52 -28.86 8.36 -6.28
CA ALA A 52 -27.95 8.65 -5.19
C ALA A 52 -26.60 8.98 -5.82
N GLU A 53 -25.98 10.08 -5.38
CA GLU A 53 -24.62 10.40 -5.82
C GLU A 53 -23.73 9.20 -5.49
N ASN A 54 -22.94 8.73 -6.47
CA ASN A 54 -22.02 7.61 -6.28
C ASN A 54 -21.07 7.92 -5.13
N GLN A 55 -20.99 7.03 -4.14
CA GLN A 55 -20.00 7.18 -3.08
C GLN A 55 -18.68 6.56 -3.55
N ILE A 56 -17.57 7.08 -3.03
CA ILE A 56 -16.28 6.43 -3.27
C ILE A 56 -16.19 5.21 -2.34
N PRO A 57 -15.52 4.12 -2.76
CA PRO A 57 -15.31 2.96 -1.91
C PRO A 57 -14.57 3.30 -0.62
N GLU A 58 -14.95 2.65 0.47
CA GLU A 58 -14.18 2.61 1.70
C GLU A 58 -13.12 1.50 1.61
N LEU A 59 -11.85 1.90 1.48
CA LEU A 59 -10.69 1.01 1.44
C LEU A 59 -9.96 1.03 2.79
N THR A 60 -9.95 -0.10 3.49
CA THR A 60 -9.22 -0.31 4.74
C THR A 60 -7.97 -1.13 4.47
N VAL A 61 -6.81 -0.54 4.76
CA VAL A 61 -5.49 -1.19 4.69
C VAL A 61 -4.73 -0.88 5.98
N PRO A 62 -4.04 -1.86 6.60
CA PRO A 62 -3.18 -1.58 7.74
C PRO A 62 -2.09 -0.58 7.37
N PHE A 63 -1.98 0.52 8.12
CA PHE A 63 -1.02 1.58 7.82
C PHE A 63 0.44 1.10 7.91
N THR A 64 0.75 0.22 8.86
CA THR A 64 2.09 -0.35 9.04
C THR A 64 2.01 -1.79 9.48
N ILE A 65 2.95 -2.61 8.97
CA ILE A 65 3.23 -3.95 9.50
C ILE A 65 4.73 -4.08 9.76
N THR A 66 5.08 -4.90 10.74
CA THR A 66 6.47 -5.28 11.04
C THR A 66 6.64 -6.77 10.83
N LEU A 67 7.67 -7.15 10.08
CA LEU A 67 8.07 -8.51 9.76
C LEU A 67 9.52 -8.72 10.19
N ARG A 68 9.93 -9.96 10.40
CA ARG A 68 11.34 -10.35 10.55
C ARG A 68 11.89 -10.87 9.23
N VAL A 69 13.21 -10.87 9.10
CA VAL A 69 13.87 -11.44 7.92
C VAL A 69 13.48 -12.91 7.75
N GLY A 70 12.95 -13.22 6.56
CA GLY A 70 12.47 -14.55 6.19
C GLY A 70 10.97 -14.79 6.42
N ASP A 71 10.26 -13.85 7.07
CA ASP A 71 8.81 -13.96 7.21
C ASP A 71 8.10 -13.91 5.84
N THR A 72 6.93 -14.55 5.77
CA THR A 72 6.06 -14.49 4.60
C THR A 72 5.23 -13.22 4.62
N PHE A 73 5.16 -12.50 3.50
CA PHE A 73 4.31 -11.33 3.32
C PHE A 73 3.18 -11.63 2.33
N ASP A 74 1.92 -11.50 2.78
CA ASP A 74 0.72 -11.52 1.93
C ASP A 74 0.15 -10.09 1.81
N PRO A 75 0.24 -9.45 0.63
CA PRO A 75 -0.28 -8.10 0.41
C PRO A 75 -1.79 -7.95 0.67
N MET A 76 -2.58 -9.02 0.55
CA MET A 76 -4.03 -8.93 0.73
C MET A 76 -4.49 -9.21 2.17
N SER A 77 -3.57 -9.58 3.06
CA SER A 77 -3.90 -9.86 4.45
C SER A 77 -4.43 -8.62 5.17
N ASN A 78 -5.62 -8.73 5.76
CA ASN A 78 -6.32 -7.65 6.46
C ASN A 78 -6.68 -6.44 5.59
N VAL A 79 -6.68 -6.59 4.26
CA VAL A 79 -7.22 -5.59 3.32
C VAL A 79 -8.72 -5.82 3.15
N LYS A 80 -9.51 -4.74 3.20
CA LYS A 80 -10.96 -4.81 2.97
C LYS A 80 -11.41 -3.60 2.17
N ALA A 81 -12.28 -3.82 1.19
CA ALA A 81 -12.92 -2.74 0.46
C ALA A 81 -14.43 -2.95 0.44
N VAL A 82 -15.19 -1.93 0.80
CA VAL A 82 -16.66 -1.94 0.74
C VAL A 82 -17.16 -0.64 0.14
N ASP A 83 -18.23 -0.72 -0.61
CA ASP A 83 -18.91 0.41 -1.20
C ASP A 83 -20.41 0.33 -0.93
N LYS A 84 -21.07 1.48 -0.81
CA LYS A 84 -22.48 1.53 -0.43
C LYS A 84 -23.39 1.02 -1.55
N GLU A 85 -23.05 1.30 -2.80
CA GLU A 85 -23.82 0.95 -3.98
C GLU A 85 -23.40 -0.42 -4.55
N ASP A 86 -22.11 -0.74 -4.50
CA ASP A 86 -21.52 -1.95 -5.07
C ASP A 86 -21.34 -3.12 -4.07
N GLY A 87 -21.40 -2.85 -2.76
CA GLY A 87 -21.19 -3.86 -1.72
C GLY A 87 -19.71 -4.22 -1.52
N GLU A 88 -19.37 -5.50 -1.42
CA GLU A 88 -18.00 -5.93 -1.14
C GLU A 88 -17.11 -5.86 -2.39
N LEU A 89 -16.01 -5.11 -2.29
CA LEU A 89 -15.08 -4.86 -3.40
C LEU A 89 -13.67 -5.38 -3.15
N THR A 90 -13.41 -6.10 -2.05
CA THR A 90 -12.05 -6.56 -1.66
C THR A 90 -11.35 -7.33 -2.78
N ASN A 91 -12.09 -8.18 -3.50
CA ASN A 91 -11.55 -8.96 -4.62
C ASN A 91 -11.17 -8.13 -5.86
N LYS A 92 -11.56 -6.84 -5.92
CA LYS A 92 -11.20 -5.90 -6.98
C LYS A 92 -10.02 -5.00 -6.60
N VAL A 93 -9.53 -5.08 -5.36
CA VAL A 93 -8.38 -4.29 -4.91
C VAL A 93 -7.13 -4.72 -5.67
N LYS A 94 -6.40 -3.73 -6.17
CA LYS A 94 -5.10 -3.90 -6.82
C LYS A 94 -4.02 -3.34 -5.90
N HIS A 95 -2.88 -4.00 -5.84
CA HIS A 95 -1.71 -3.53 -5.09
C HIS A 95 -0.47 -3.42 -5.98
N LYS A 96 0.44 -2.53 -5.61
CA LYS A 96 1.74 -2.33 -6.27
C LYS A 96 2.80 -2.06 -5.22
N GLY A 97 3.95 -2.72 -5.38
CA GLY A 97 5.06 -2.63 -4.44
C GLY A 97 5.75 -3.99 -4.38
N ASN A 98 7.07 -4.01 -4.23
CA ASN A 98 7.83 -5.24 -4.06
C ASN A 98 8.47 -5.23 -2.68
N VAL A 99 8.09 -6.18 -1.84
CA VAL A 99 8.61 -6.32 -0.48
C VAL A 99 9.58 -7.49 -0.48
N ASP A 100 10.86 -7.21 -0.26
CA ASP A 100 11.90 -8.23 -0.13
C ASP A 100 12.08 -8.56 1.35
N THR A 101 11.39 -9.59 1.84
CA THR A 101 11.49 -10.01 3.25
C THR A 101 12.82 -10.69 3.59
N SER A 102 13.73 -10.88 2.63
CA SER A 102 15.08 -11.41 2.90
C SER A 102 16.05 -10.34 3.40
N LYS A 103 15.70 -9.05 3.29
CA LYS A 103 16.56 -7.92 3.65
C LYS A 103 15.87 -7.02 4.66
N PRO A 104 16.54 -6.62 5.74
CA PRO A 104 16.04 -5.59 6.62
C PRO A 104 15.84 -4.27 5.86
N GLY A 105 14.75 -3.57 6.14
CA GLY A 105 14.44 -2.30 5.49
C GLY A 105 12.98 -1.90 5.58
N THR A 106 12.67 -0.73 5.03
CA THR A 106 11.30 -0.23 4.92
C THR A 106 10.85 -0.29 3.48
N TYR A 107 9.71 -0.91 3.23
CA TYR A 107 9.08 -1.11 1.93
C TYR A 107 7.71 -0.45 1.91
N ILE A 108 7.26 -0.04 0.72
CA ILE A 108 5.98 0.63 0.52
C ILE A 108 5.14 -0.21 -0.44
N VAL A 109 3.87 -0.41 -0.07
CA VAL A 109 2.86 -1.05 -0.92
C VAL A 109 1.67 -0.12 -1.06
N ASP A 110 1.33 0.21 -2.30
CA ASP A 110 0.19 1.06 -2.66
C ASP A 110 -0.99 0.20 -3.10
N TYR A 111 -2.18 0.55 -2.64
CA TYR A 111 -3.45 -0.13 -2.92
C TYR A 111 -4.42 0.82 -3.61
N SER A 112 -5.22 0.28 -4.52
CA SER A 112 -6.30 1.00 -5.19
C SER A 112 -7.49 0.11 -5.49
N VAL A 113 -8.69 0.67 -5.45
CA VAL A 113 -9.92 -0.01 -5.85
C VAL A 113 -10.84 0.98 -6.55
N VAL A 114 -11.52 0.51 -7.60
CA VAL A 114 -12.47 1.30 -8.38
C VAL A 114 -13.82 0.59 -8.37
N ASP A 115 -14.90 1.33 -8.06
CA ASP A 115 -16.29 0.83 -8.10
C ASP A 115 -16.83 0.70 -9.54
N SER A 116 -18.09 0.28 -9.69
CA SER A 116 -18.72 0.13 -11.01
C SER A 116 -19.05 1.45 -11.71
N GLN A 117 -19.12 2.55 -10.98
CA GLN A 117 -19.48 3.89 -11.43
C GLN A 117 -18.27 4.82 -11.63
N GLY A 118 -17.05 4.33 -11.33
CA GLY A 118 -15.77 5.01 -11.53
C GLY A 118 -15.20 5.73 -10.30
N GLY A 119 -15.80 5.60 -9.12
CA GLY A 119 -15.23 6.08 -7.86
C GLY A 119 -13.98 5.29 -7.48
N ASN A 120 -12.92 5.99 -7.06
CA ASN A 120 -11.60 5.41 -6.81
C ASN A 120 -11.15 5.73 -5.39
N ALA A 121 -10.70 4.70 -4.66
CA ALA A 121 -10.07 4.83 -3.35
C ALA A 121 -8.65 4.25 -3.37
N THR A 122 -7.74 4.93 -2.67
CA THR A 122 -6.32 4.56 -2.59
C THR A 122 -5.83 4.56 -1.16
N ALA A 123 -4.91 3.66 -0.83
CA ALA A 123 -4.25 3.59 0.47
C ALA A 123 -2.81 3.11 0.33
N THR A 124 -1.95 3.46 1.28
CA THR A 124 -0.55 3.06 1.30
C THR A 124 -0.23 2.35 2.62
N GLN A 125 0.53 1.27 2.53
CA GLN A 125 1.04 0.49 3.65
C GLN A 125 2.56 0.57 3.71
N THR A 126 3.07 0.79 4.91
CA THR A 126 4.50 0.69 5.23
C THR A 126 4.80 -0.71 5.76
N VAL A 127 5.74 -1.42 5.16
CA VAL A 127 6.20 -2.74 5.63
C VAL A 127 7.63 -2.60 6.14
N ILE A 128 7.84 -2.86 7.43
CA ILE A 128 9.14 -2.79 8.08
C ILE A 128 9.65 -4.21 8.24
N VAL A 129 10.77 -4.54 7.61
CA VAL A 129 11.47 -5.82 7.80
C VAL A 129 12.62 -5.57 8.76
N GLU A 130 12.54 -6.16 9.95
CA GLU A 130 13.57 -6.12 10.97
C GLU A 130 14.55 -7.27 10.78
N GLY A 131 15.84 -7.00 11.00
CA GLY A 131 16.86 -8.05 11.02
C GLY A 131 16.65 -9.03 12.18
N ASN A 132 17.13 -10.26 12.03
CA ASN A 132 16.99 -11.32 13.03
C ASN A 132 17.86 -11.13 14.28
N GLY A 133 18.39 -9.92 14.52
CA GLY A 133 19.26 -9.65 15.66
C GLY A 133 20.55 -10.45 15.60
N GLU A 134 21.14 -10.64 14.41
CA GLU A 134 22.50 -11.18 14.31
C GLU A 134 23.44 -10.23 15.07
N THR A 135 23.93 -10.68 16.22
CA THR A 135 25.04 -10.02 16.89
C THR A 135 26.21 -10.04 15.93
N LEU A 136 26.80 -8.86 15.67
CA LEU A 136 28.03 -8.80 14.89
C LEU A 136 29.05 -9.74 15.53
N ASP A 137 29.55 -10.69 14.76
CA ASP A 137 30.67 -11.54 15.15
C ASP A 137 31.91 -10.65 15.28
N LEU A 138 32.35 -10.41 16.52
CA LEU A 138 33.49 -9.56 16.79
C LEU A 138 34.77 -10.40 16.72
N LYS A 139 35.89 -9.77 16.35
CA LYS A 139 37.19 -10.45 16.40
C LYS A 139 37.51 -10.86 17.86
N PRO A 140 38.17 -12.01 18.06
CA PRO A 140 38.58 -12.44 19.40
C PRO A 140 39.65 -11.50 19.98
N THR A 141 39.64 -11.36 21.30
CA THR A 141 40.64 -10.61 22.06
C THR A 141 41.71 -11.54 22.60
N LEU A 142 42.94 -11.40 22.10
CA LEU A 142 44.11 -12.11 22.60
C LEU A 142 44.78 -11.32 23.74
N THR A 143 44.89 -11.94 24.91
CA THR A 143 45.60 -11.40 26.08
C THR A 143 46.85 -12.22 26.32
N VAL A 144 48.01 -11.56 26.28
CA VAL A 144 49.32 -12.16 26.54
C VAL A 144 50.01 -11.35 27.65
N PRO A 145 50.65 -11.99 28.64
CA PRO A 145 51.45 -11.28 29.64
C PRO A 145 52.59 -10.51 28.97
N THR A 146 52.75 -9.23 29.31
CA THR A 146 53.83 -8.40 28.76
C THR A 146 55.22 -8.78 29.28
N ALA A 147 55.28 -9.37 30.47
CA ALA A 147 56.49 -9.94 31.05
C ALA A 147 56.15 -11.05 32.04
N THR A 148 57.00 -12.06 32.09
CA THR A 148 56.96 -13.13 33.08
C THR A 148 58.37 -13.31 33.65
N THR A 149 58.49 -13.33 34.96
CA THR A 149 59.75 -13.66 35.66
C THR A 149 59.73 -15.13 36.02
N ILE A 150 60.78 -15.86 35.64
CA ILE A 150 61.04 -17.25 36.00
C ILE A 150 62.44 -17.34 36.63
N HIS A 151 62.65 -18.28 37.56
CA HIS A 151 63.94 -18.51 38.18
C HIS A 151 64.77 -19.53 37.39
N VAL A 152 66.08 -19.53 37.62
CA VAL A 152 66.98 -20.50 36.99
C VAL A 152 66.60 -21.92 37.43
N GLY A 153 66.31 -22.79 36.47
CA GLY A 153 65.86 -24.16 36.69
C GLY A 153 64.35 -24.37 36.58
N ASP A 154 63.56 -23.31 36.49
CA ASP A 154 62.11 -23.41 36.27
C ASP A 154 61.81 -23.91 34.85
N SER A 155 60.73 -24.70 34.71
CA SER A 155 60.18 -25.06 33.41
C SER A 155 59.37 -23.89 32.85
N PHE A 156 59.58 -23.57 31.57
CA PHE A 156 58.85 -22.51 30.87
C PHE A 156 57.68 -23.09 30.08
N ASP A 157 56.47 -22.66 30.42
CA ASP A 157 55.26 -22.91 29.63
C ASP A 157 54.88 -21.65 28.83
N PRO A 158 55.03 -21.65 27.49
CA PRO A 158 54.74 -20.48 26.66
C PRO A 158 53.26 -20.12 26.61
N MET A 159 52.37 -21.06 26.99
CA MET A 159 50.93 -20.85 27.03
C MET A 159 50.43 -20.39 28.41
N ALA A 160 51.31 -20.35 29.40
CA ALA A 160 50.95 -19.91 30.74
C ALA A 160 50.36 -18.49 30.72
N LYS A 161 49.12 -18.36 31.18
CA LYS A 161 48.36 -17.09 31.28
C LYS A 161 48.04 -16.42 29.93
N VAL A 162 48.17 -17.14 28.81
CA VAL A 162 47.64 -16.70 27.52
C VAL A 162 46.13 -16.96 27.52
N LEU A 163 45.34 -15.99 27.07
CA LEU A 163 43.89 -16.13 26.91
C LEU A 163 43.46 -15.59 25.55
N ALA A 164 42.55 -16.30 24.87
CA ALA A 164 41.87 -15.80 23.68
C ALA A 164 40.37 -15.87 23.93
N ILE A 165 39.76 -14.71 24.18
CA ILE A 165 38.33 -14.63 24.50
C ILE A 165 37.60 -13.96 23.35
N ASP A 166 36.60 -14.67 22.85
CA ASP A 166 35.63 -14.16 21.91
C ASP A 166 34.31 -13.88 22.63
N LYS A 167 33.61 -12.81 22.25
CA LYS A 167 32.37 -12.42 22.92
C LYS A 167 31.21 -13.33 22.52
N GLU A 168 31.22 -13.83 21.29
CA GLU A 168 30.18 -14.66 20.70
C GLU A 168 30.54 -16.15 20.79
N ASP A 169 31.81 -16.51 20.55
CA ASP A 169 32.31 -17.90 20.55
C ASP A 169 32.90 -18.38 21.88
N GLY A 170 33.06 -17.49 22.86
CA GLY A 170 33.56 -17.81 24.20
C GLY A 170 35.09 -18.01 24.27
N ASP A 171 35.54 -18.95 25.10
CA ASP A 171 36.98 -19.18 25.32
C ASP A 171 37.61 -19.99 24.18
N LEU A 172 38.46 -19.31 23.40
CA LEU A 172 39.21 -19.86 22.28
C LEU A 172 40.69 -20.11 22.63
N THR A 173 41.08 -20.06 23.92
CA THR A 173 42.48 -20.22 24.36
C THR A 173 43.11 -21.50 23.84
N SER A 174 42.36 -22.60 23.74
CA SER A 174 42.84 -23.88 23.18
C SER A 174 43.18 -23.83 21.68
N LYS A 175 42.76 -22.80 20.95
CA LYS A 175 43.07 -22.60 19.53
C LYS A 175 44.34 -21.78 19.31
N VAL A 176 44.90 -21.17 20.37
CA VAL A 176 46.14 -20.40 20.28
C VAL A 176 47.33 -21.35 20.08
N LYS A 177 48.24 -20.98 19.16
CA LYS A 177 49.46 -21.72 18.85
C LYS A 177 50.67 -20.84 19.08
N VAL A 178 51.77 -21.47 19.48
CA VAL A 178 53.09 -20.85 19.64
C VAL A 178 54.01 -21.53 18.61
N ASP A 179 54.63 -20.73 17.75
CA ASP A 179 55.58 -21.17 16.72
C ASP A 179 57.03 -20.99 17.19
#